data_AF-F4XR38-F1
#
_entry.id   AF-F4XR38-F1
#
_cell.length_a   1.000
_cell.length_b   1.000
_cell.length_c   1.000
_cell.angle_alpha   90.00
_cell.angle_beta   90.00
_cell.angle_gamma   90.00
#
_symmetry.space_group_name_H-M   'P 1'
#
loop_
_entity.id
_entity.type
_entity.pdbx_description
1 polymer ?
#
loop_
_entity_poly.entity_id
_entity_poly.type
_entity_poly.pdbx_seq_one_letter_code
_entity_poly.pdbx_strand_id
1 'polypeptide(L)'
;MGMHSKVAGFIGGELFLEIRRCQLPYFIPKECVIKPQTESGYEPDVIVLDKQRVTDNEPRWEKESIITRGSSVRLVVEVVSTNWSDDYALKLEEYESFGIAEYWIVDYLVELSTL
;
A
#
# COMPACT_ATOMS: atom_id res chain seq x y z
N MET A 1 -12.05 9.21 -8.39
CA MET A 1 -11.45 8.24 -9.33
C MET A 1 -10.32 8.81 -10.18
N GLY A 2 -10.54 9.79 -11.07
CA GLY A 2 -9.45 10.30 -11.92
C GLY A 2 -8.30 10.98 -11.16
N MET A 3 -8.59 11.90 -10.24
CA MET A 3 -7.56 12.58 -9.44
C MET A 3 -6.83 11.60 -8.50
N HIS A 4 -7.59 10.77 -7.80
CA HIS A 4 -7.08 9.67 -6.98
C HIS A 4 -6.08 8.79 -7.73
N SER A 5 -6.44 8.29 -8.92
CA SER A 5 -5.56 7.48 -9.76
C SER A 5 -4.30 8.25 -10.21
N LYS A 6 -4.44 9.54 -10.54
CA LYS A 6 -3.30 10.40 -10.88
C LYS A 6 -2.32 10.55 -9.71
N VAL A 7 -2.83 10.77 -8.51
CA VAL A 7 -2.02 10.94 -7.28
C VAL A 7 -1.34 9.63 -6.91
N ALA A 8 -2.07 8.51 -6.87
CA ALA A 8 -1.50 7.18 -6.61
C ALA A 8 -0.41 6.82 -7.62
N GLY A 9 -0.67 7.04 -8.92
CA GLY A 9 0.30 6.78 -9.97
C GLY A 9 1.56 7.64 -9.87
N PHE A 10 1.42 8.92 -9.48
CA PHE A 10 2.56 9.80 -9.22
C PHE A 10 3.40 9.29 -8.04
N ILE A 11 2.78 8.99 -6.91
CA ILE A 11 3.46 8.48 -5.71
C ILE A 11 4.18 7.15 -6.02
N GLY A 12 3.50 6.21 -6.66
CA GLY A 12 4.10 4.93 -7.06
C GLY A 12 5.28 5.12 -8.02
N GLY A 13 5.20 6.09 -8.93
CA GLY A 13 6.30 6.45 -9.84
C GLY A 13 7.52 6.99 -9.10
N GLU A 14 7.34 7.97 -8.21
CA GLU A 14 8.45 8.55 -7.43
C GLU A 14 9.09 7.50 -6.50
N LEU A 15 8.28 6.70 -5.80
CA LEU A 15 8.77 5.61 -4.96
C LEU A 15 9.56 4.57 -5.77
N PHE A 16 9.08 4.22 -6.97
CA PHE A 16 9.80 3.31 -7.85
C PHE A 16 11.17 3.88 -8.24
N LEU A 17 11.24 5.15 -8.63
CA LEU A 17 12.49 5.81 -8.97
C LEU A 17 13.47 5.79 -7.78
N GLU A 18 12.99 6.06 -6.56
CA GLU A 18 13.81 6.04 -5.36
C GLU A 18 14.29 4.64 -4.97
N ILE A 19 13.44 3.62 -5.10
CA ILE A 19 13.84 2.21 -4.95
C ILE A 19 15.00 1.88 -5.89
N ARG A 20 14.90 2.31 -7.15
CA ARG A 20 15.96 2.10 -8.15
C ARG A 20 17.22 2.88 -7.83
N ARG A 21 17.10 4.16 -7.45
CA ARG A 21 18.21 5.05 -7.11
C ARG A 21 19.01 4.55 -5.91
N CYS A 22 18.30 4.09 -4.87
CA CYS A 22 18.88 3.56 -3.64
C CYS A 22 19.26 2.08 -3.72
N GLN A 23 19.03 1.41 -4.86
CA GLN A 23 19.31 -0.02 -5.07
C GLN A 23 18.65 -0.92 -4.01
N LEU A 24 17.45 -0.53 -3.56
CA LEU A 24 16.73 -1.29 -2.54
C LEU A 24 16.16 -2.57 -3.16
N PRO A 25 16.14 -3.70 -2.42
CA PRO A 25 15.61 -4.98 -2.89
C PRO A 25 14.08 -5.02 -2.86
N TYR A 26 13.43 -3.92 -3.26
CA TYR A 26 11.99 -3.73 -3.19
C TYR A 26 11.39 -3.62 -4.58
N PHE A 27 10.07 -3.83 -4.69
CA PHE A 27 9.34 -3.61 -5.93
C PHE A 27 7.92 -3.12 -5.65
N ILE A 28 7.31 -2.51 -6.67
CA ILE A 28 5.93 -2.05 -6.65
C ILE A 28 5.19 -2.85 -7.73
N PRO A 29 4.23 -3.73 -7.37
CA PRO A 29 3.44 -4.43 -8.35
C PRO A 29 2.39 -3.51 -8.98
N LYS A 30 1.91 -3.90 -10.17
CA LYS A 30 0.79 -3.22 -10.83
C LYS A 30 -0.51 -3.40 -10.04
N GLU A 31 -0.76 -4.62 -9.58
CA GLU A 31 -1.96 -5.04 -8.85
C GLU A 31 -1.52 -6.03 -7.76
N CYS A 32 -2.10 -5.90 -6.57
CA CYS A 32 -1.79 -6.73 -5.41
C CYS A 32 -2.96 -6.70 -4.42
N VAL A 33 -3.25 -7.83 -3.80
CA VAL A 33 -4.24 -7.92 -2.72
C VAL A 33 -3.53 -8.30 -1.43
N ILE A 34 -3.74 -7.52 -0.37
CA ILE A 34 -3.40 -7.92 0.98
C ILE A 34 -4.57 -8.75 1.52
N LYS A 35 -4.29 -9.99 1.91
CA LYS A 35 -5.29 -10.88 2.52
C LYS A 35 -4.79 -11.35 3.89
N PRO A 36 -5.21 -10.66 4.98
CA PRO A 36 -5.03 -11.16 6.33
C PRO A 36 -5.72 -12.52 6.50
N GLN A 37 -5.56 -13.20 7.65
CA GLN A 37 -6.27 -14.45 7.93
C GLN A 37 -7.81 -14.29 8.07
N THR A 38 -8.34 -13.12 7.74
CA THR A 38 -9.76 -12.80 7.68
C THR A 38 -10.33 -13.11 6.29
N GLU A 39 -11.66 -13.06 6.15
CA GLU A 39 -12.34 -13.28 4.86
C GLU A 39 -12.04 -12.16 3.84
N SER A 40 -11.80 -10.94 4.34
CA SER A 40 -11.62 -9.72 3.53
C SER A 40 -10.24 -9.63 2.88
N GLY A 41 -10.21 -9.18 1.62
CA GLY A 41 -9.00 -8.79 0.92
C GLY A 41 -9.01 -7.29 0.62
N TYR A 42 -7.85 -6.65 0.72
CA TYR A 42 -7.68 -5.21 0.54
C TYR A 42 -6.74 -4.94 -0.63
N GLU A 43 -7.16 -4.07 -1.55
CA GLU A 43 -6.34 -3.59 -2.66
C GLU A 43 -5.82 -2.19 -2.29
N PRO A 44 -4.53 -2.04 -1.95
CA PRO A 44 -3.94 -0.74 -1.66
C PRO A 44 -3.71 0.05 -2.95
N ASP A 45 -3.75 1.38 -2.85
CA ASP A 45 -3.46 2.26 -4.00
C ASP A 45 -2.00 2.18 -4.45
N VAL A 46 -1.08 2.12 -3.48
CA VAL A 46 0.33 1.84 -3.72
C VAL A 46 0.84 0.92 -2.63
N ILE A 47 1.61 -0.09 -3.02
CA ILE A 47 2.29 -0.99 -2.10
C ILE A 47 3.74 -1.21 -2.52
N VAL A 48 4.65 -1.11 -1.55
CA VAL A 48 6.06 -1.45 -1.71
C VAL A 48 6.32 -2.78 -1.03
N LEU A 49 6.81 -3.76 -1.78
CA LEU A 49 7.05 -5.12 -1.31
C LEU A 49 8.53 -5.42 -1.22
N ASP A 50 8.91 -6.17 -0.18
CA ASP A 50 10.25 -6.72 -0.04
C ASP A 50 10.39 -7.96 -0.92
N LYS A 51 11.28 -7.90 -1.92
CA LYS A 51 11.45 -8.98 -2.90
C LYS A 51 11.80 -10.32 -2.25
N GLN A 52 12.72 -10.31 -1.28
CA GLN A 52 13.17 -11.54 -0.65
C GLN A 52 12.06 -12.13 0.20
N ARG A 53 11.37 -11.30 1.00
CA ARG A 53 10.29 -11.80 1.85
C ARG A 53 9.10 -12.31 1.07
N VAL A 54 8.77 -11.69 -0.06
CA VAL A 54 7.75 -12.20 -0.97
C VAL A 54 8.15 -13.58 -1.50
N THR A 55 9.36 -13.73 -2.03
CA THR A 55 9.85 -15.02 -2.53
C THR A 55 9.84 -16.12 -1.45
N ASP A 56 10.23 -15.79 -0.22
CA ASP A 56 10.41 -16.78 0.84
C ASP A 56 9.10 -17.15 1.55
N ASN A 57 8.12 -16.23 1.58
CA ASN A 57 7.00 -16.33 2.53
C ASN A 57 5.60 -16.21 1.91
N GLU A 58 5.47 -15.87 0.63
CA GLU A 58 4.18 -15.59 -0.01
C GLU A 58 3.81 -16.65 -1.06
N PRO A 59 3.25 -17.81 -0.66
CA PRO A 59 3.00 -18.94 -1.56
C PRO A 59 1.95 -18.66 -2.65
N ARG A 60 1.13 -17.63 -2.47
CA ARG A 60 0.08 -17.22 -3.41
C ARG A 60 0.51 -16.12 -4.36
N TRP A 61 1.72 -15.57 -4.16
CA TRP A 61 2.22 -14.44 -4.93
C TRP A 61 2.22 -14.71 -6.44
N GLU A 62 2.87 -15.79 -6.88
CA GLU A 62 3.11 -16.04 -8.31
C GLU A 62 1.83 -16.24 -9.12
N LYS A 63 0.76 -16.77 -8.48
CA LYS A 63 -0.49 -17.11 -9.17
C LYS A 63 -1.59 -16.07 -9.00
N GLU A 64 -1.57 -15.33 -7.89
CA GLU A 64 -2.71 -14.54 -7.46
C GLU A 64 -2.34 -13.10 -7.06
N SER A 65 -1.05 -12.74 -7.01
CA SER A 65 -0.57 -11.46 -6.47
C SER A 65 -1.10 -11.16 -5.06
N ILE A 66 -1.25 -12.21 -4.24
CA ILE A 66 -1.76 -12.10 -2.87
C ILE A 66 -0.61 -12.12 -1.86
N ILE A 67 -0.67 -11.18 -0.92
CA ILE A 67 0.22 -11.05 0.23
C ILE A 67 -0.55 -11.43 1.49
N THR A 68 0.03 -12.31 2.29
CA THR A 68 -0.56 -12.92 3.48
C THR A 68 0.24 -12.64 4.76
N ARG A 69 1.42 -12.01 4.65
CA ARG A 69 2.23 -11.60 5.80
C ARG A 69 2.63 -10.14 5.69
N GLY A 70 2.27 -9.32 6.69
CA GLY A 70 2.64 -7.89 6.71
C GLY A 70 4.14 -7.65 6.70
N SER A 71 4.94 -8.62 7.17
CA SER A 71 6.40 -8.53 7.09
C SER A 71 6.94 -8.42 5.65
N SER A 72 6.18 -8.90 4.66
CA SER A 72 6.52 -8.79 3.23
C SER A 72 6.28 -7.37 2.68
N VAL A 73 5.57 -6.53 3.43
CA VAL A 73 5.16 -5.19 3.05
C VAL A 73 6.06 -4.15 3.72
N ARG A 74 6.63 -3.26 2.92
CA ARG A 74 7.47 -2.15 3.40
C ARG A 74 6.68 -0.87 3.59
N LEU A 75 5.75 -0.60 2.69
CA LEU A 75 4.90 0.58 2.72
C LEU A 75 3.56 0.26 2.06
N VAL A 76 2.48 0.74 2.65
CA VAL A 76 1.18 0.91 1.99
C VAL A 76 0.83 2.39 1.96
N VAL A 77 0.32 2.85 0.81
CA VAL A 77 -0.23 4.20 0.66
C VAL A 77 -1.69 4.08 0.25
N GLU A 78 -2.56 4.82 0.93
CA GLU A 78 -3.97 5.00 0.56
C GLU A 78 -4.21 6.49 0.26
N VAL A 79 -4.83 6.77 -0.88
CA VAL A 79 -5.08 8.13 -1.37
C VAL A 79 -6.54 8.49 -1.07
N VAL A 80 -6.78 9.58 -0.34
CA VAL A 80 -8.10 9.92 0.18
C VAL A 80 -8.65 11.20 -0.42
N SER A 81 -9.99 11.27 -0.51
CA SER A 81 -10.68 12.39 -1.15
C SER A 81 -11.78 13.02 -0.30
N THR A 82 -12.57 12.28 0.49
CA THR A 82 -13.58 12.85 1.42
C THR A 82 -14.11 11.77 2.38
N ASN A 83 -14.58 12.16 3.58
CA ASN A 83 -15.32 11.31 4.54
C ASN A 83 -14.69 9.94 4.83
N TRP A 84 -13.37 9.91 4.96
CA TRP A 84 -12.59 8.68 5.10
C TRP A 84 -12.44 8.20 6.56
N SER A 85 -12.79 9.01 7.56
CA SER A 85 -12.60 8.71 8.99
C SER A 85 -12.94 7.27 9.41
N ASP A 86 -14.16 6.82 9.11
CA ASP A 86 -14.69 5.58 9.71
C ASP A 86 -14.22 4.32 8.98
N ASP A 87 -14.12 4.36 7.64
CA ASP A 87 -13.57 3.25 6.85
C ASP A 87 -12.05 3.07 7.06
N TYR A 88 -11.35 4.09 7.55
CA TYR A 88 -9.89 4.07 7.71
C TYR A 88 -9.42 3.67 9.09
N ALA A 89 -10.15 4.04 10.16
CA ALA A 89 -9.84 3.53 11.49
C ALA A 89 -9.81 1.99 11.49
N LEU A 90 -10.77 1.37 10.79
CA LEU A 90 -10.83 -0.07 10.62
C LEU A 90 -9.63 -0.63 9.82
N LYS A 91 -9.26 -0.01 8.70
CA LYS A 91 -8.11 -0.44 7.88
C LYS A 91 -6.77 -0.27 8.61
N LEU A 92 -6.60 0.80 9.40
CA LEU A 92 -5.38 1.05 10.15
C LEU A 92 -5.15 -0.05 11.20
N GLU A 93 -6.16 -0.36 12.01
CA GLU A 93 -6.06 -1.42 13.02
C GLU A 93 -5.76 -2.79 12.38
N GLU A 94 -6.34 -3.07 11.21
CA GLU A 94 -6.07 -4.30 10.47
C GLU A 94 -4.65 -4.34 9.89
N TYR A 95 -4.15 -3.24 9.33
CA TYR A 95 -2.78 -3.16 8.82
C TYR A 95 -1.71 -3.19 9.91
N GLU A 96 -1.98 -2.54 11.06
CA GLU A 96 -1.15 -2.64 12.26
C GLU A 96 -1.12 -4.08 12.78
N SER A 97 -2.29 -4.73 12.90
CA SER A 97 -2.39 -6.12 13.32
C SER A 97 -1.74 -7.09 12.33
N PHE A 98 -1.77 -6.75 11.04
CA PHE A 98 -1.10 -7.52 9.98
C PHE A 98 0.43 -7.38 10.04
N GLY A 99 0.94 -6.36 10.74
CA GLY A 99 2.37 -6.12 10.96
C GLY A 99 3.05 -5.36 9.82
N ILE A 100 2.34 -4.46 9.16
CA ILE A 100 2.91 -3.58 8.13
C ILE A 100 3.84 -2.56 8.78
N ALA A 101 5.03 -2.37 8.20
CA ALA A 101 6.06 -1.51 8.78
C ALA A 101 5.74 0.00 8.69
N GLU A 102 5.12 0.42 7.59
CA GLU A 102 4.84 1.82 7.31
C GLU A 102 3.52 1.96 6.53
N TYR A 103 2.71 2.95 6.91
CA TYR A 103 1.41 3.20 6.33
C TYR A 103 1.19 4.70 6.15
N TRP A 104 0.91 5.14 4.92
CA TRP A 104 0.69 6.55 4.58
C TRP A 104 -0.74 6.78 4.13
N ILE A 105 -1.32 7.87 4.63
CA ILE A 105 -2.58 8.41 4.14
C ILE A 105 -2.26 9.71 3.42
N VAL A 106 -2.64 9.79 2.15
CA VAL A 106 -2.41 10.99 1.33
C VAL A 106 -3.73 11.63 0.99
N ASP A 107 -4.05 12.70 1.71
CA ASP A 107 -5.21 13.54 1.43
C ASP A 107 -4.84 14.62 0.40
N TYR A 108 -5.43 14.54 -0.79
CA TYR A 108 -5.20 15.50 -1.87
C TYR A 108 -6.27 16.61 -1.94
N LEU A 109 -7.29 16.56 -1.07
CA LEU A 109 -8.37 17.56 -1.02
C LEU A 109 -8.28 18.48 0.20
N VAL A 110 -7.23 18.39 1.02
CA VAL A 110 -6.93 19.45 2.01
C VAL A 110 -6.58 20.73 1.26
N GLU A 111 -7.62 21.52 0.99
CA GLU A 111 -7.50 22.94 0.70
C GLU A 111 -6.92 23.59 1.96
N LEU A 112 -5.73 24.19 1.87
CA LEU A 112 -5.23 25.14 2.86
C LEU A 112 -6.08 26.42 2.78
N SER A 113 -7.33 26.35 3.24
CA SER A 113 -8.22 27.49 3.40
C SER A 113 -8.50 27.78 4.87
N THR A 114 -7.47 27.67 5.71
CA THR A 114 -7.43 28.36 7.02
C THR A 114 -5.99 28.49 7.54
N LEU A 115 -5.30 29.52 7.05
CA LEU A 115 -4.31 30.27 7.82
C LEU A 115 -4.72 31.75 7.79
#